data_AF-A0A8T7H8S5-F1
#
_entry.id   AF-A0A8T7H8S5-F1
#
_cell.length_a   1.000
_cell.length_b   1.000
_cell.length_c   1.000
_cell.angle_alpha   90.00
_cell.angle_beta   90.00
_cell.angle_gamma   90.00
#
_symmetry.space_group_name_H-M   'P 1'
#
loop_
_entity.id
_entity.type
_entity.pdbx_description
1 polymer ?
#
loop_
_entity_poly.entity_id
_entity_poly.type
_entity_poly.pdbx_seq_one_letter_code
_entity_poly.pdbx_strand_id
1 'polypeptide(L)'
;MWNLYQNEKFLEPLKFSNGKSQSDVIKEVLDSIKKGHKVIFIKGVCGTGKSAIALNIARKLGKTSIVVPGKNLQTQYKRDYEKEKYLLKDNKEKLKISVI
;
A
#
# COMPACT_ATOMS: atom_id res chain seq x y z
N MET A 1 1.64 0.81 10.37
CA MET A 1 0.19 0.84 10.65
C MET A 1 -0.54 1.47 9.48
N TRP A 2 -1.79 1.09 9.22
CA TRP A 2 -2.56 1.50 8.05
C TRP A 2 -2.80 3.02 7.97
N ASN A 3 -2.77 3.58 6.76
CA ASN A 3 -3.10 4.97 6.49
C ASN A 3 -3.50 5.10 5.01
N LEU A 4 -4.78 5.33 4.74
CA LEU A 4 -5.28 5.55 3.40
C LEU A 4 -6.47 6.50 3.47
N TYR A 5 -6.47 7.50 2.60
CA TYR A 5 -7.56 8.45 2.46
C TYR A 5 -8.01 8.51 1.02
N GLN A 6 -9.29 8.83 0.82
CA GLN A 6 -9.86 9.16 -0.48
C GLN A 6 -10.79 10.36 -0.31
N ASN A 7 -10.57 11.43 -1.08
CA ASN A 7 -11.38 12.65 -1.00
C ASN A 7 -11.60 13.11 0.46
N GLU A 8 -10.50 13.21 1.21
CA GLU A 8 -10.44 13.60 2.63
C GLU A 8 -11.03 12.62 3.64
N LYS A 9 -11.67 11.53 3.20
CA LYS A 9 -12.21 10.49 4.07
C LYS A 9 -11.18 9.41 4.35
N PHE A 10 -11.05 9.02 5.61
CA PHE A 10 -10.25 7.87 6.00
C PHE A 10 -10.91 6.59 5.49
N LEU A 11 -10.12 5.72 4.87
CA LEU A 11 -10.55 4.40 4.42
C LEU A 11 -10.03 3.36 5.39
N GLU A 12 -10.93 2.67 6.08
CA GLU A 12 -10.58 1.55 6.97
C GLU A 12 -9.94 0.39 6.18
N PRO A 13 -9.00 -0.36 6.78
CA PRO A 13 -8.45 -1.55 6.13
C PRO A 13 -9.54 -2.60 5.97
N LEU A 14 -9.60 -3.22 4.79
CA LEU A 14 -10.51 -4.34 4.55
C LEU A 14 -10.19 -5.50 5.50
N LYS A 15 -11.24 -6.13 6.01
CA LYS A 15 -11.17 -7.40 6.75
C LYS A 15 -11.48 -8.55 5.80
N PHE A 16 -10.69 -9.60 5.88
CA PHE A 16 -10.85 -10.82 5.10
C PHE A 16 -11.69 -11.85 5.88
N SER A 17 -12.19 -12.87 5.17
CA SER A 17 -13.01 -13.93 5.76
C SER A 17 -12.31 -14.74 6.86
N ASN A 18 -10.97 -14.75 6.87
CA ASN A 18 -10.17 -15.41 7.90
C ASN A 18 -9.88 -14.53 9.13
N GLY A 19 -10.57 -13.39 9.27
CA GLY A 19 -10.42 -12.47 10.39
C GLY A 19 -9.21 -11.55 10.32
N LYS A 20 -8.26 -11.78 9.41
CA LYS A 20 -7.13 -10.85 9.18
C LYS A 20 -7.59 -9.62 8.40
N SER A 21 -6.89 -8.52 8.59
CA SER A 21 -7.06 -7.28 7.83
C SER A 21 -5.87 -7.00 6.91
N GLN A 22 -6.03 -6.02 6.02
CA GLN A 22 -4.91 -5.46 5.25
C GLN A 22 -3.79 -4.93 6.17
N SER A 23 -4.15 -4.37 7.33
CA SER A 23 -3.17 -3.88 8.32
C SER A 23 -2.34 -5.00 8.92
N ASP A 24 -2.94 -6.18 9.15
CA ASP A 24 -2.24 -7.36 9.66
C ASP A 24 -1.23 -7.87 8.63
N VAL A 25 -1.60 -7.91 7.35
CA VAL A 25 -0.68 -8.28 6.26
C VAL A 25 0.51 -7.32 6.21
N ILE A 26 0.28 -6.02 6.35
CA ILE A 26 1.38 -5.02 6.38
C ILE A 26 2.32 -5.29 7.56
N LYS A 27 1.77 -5.59 8.74
CA LYS A 27 2.56 -5.90 9.93
C LYS A 27 3.42 -7.15 9.70
N GLU A 28 2.83 -8.23 9.19
CA GLU A 28 3.52 -9.49 8.89
C GLU A 28 4.67 -9.30 7.89
N VAL A 29 4.46 -8.48 6.84
CA VAL A 29 5.51 -8.16 5.87
C VAL A 29 6.64 -7.34 6.52
N LEU A 30 6.31 -6.29 7.27
CA LEU A 30 7.34 -5.46 7.92
C LEU A 30 8.15 -6.26 8.95
N ASP A 31 7.50 -7.14 9.70
CA ASP A 31 8.19 -8.02 10.66
C ASP A 31 9.05 -9.06 9.95
N SER A 32 8.64 -9.55 8.77
CA SER A 32 9.47 -10.43 7.94
C SER A 32 10.71 -9.71 7.40
N ILE A 33 10.57 -8.44 6.97
CA ILE A 33 11.72 -7.63 6.54
C ILE A 33 12.70 -7.43 7.70
N LYS A 34 12.21 -7.12 8.91
CA LYS A 34 13.07 -6.96 10.12
C LYS A 34 13.84 -8.24 10.45
N LYS A 35 13.27 -9.41 10.18
CA LYS A 35 13.93 -10.71 10.36
C LYS A 35 14.98 -11.01 9.28
N GLY A 36 15.18 -10.12 8.30
CA GLY A 36 16.18 -10.28 7.24
C GLY A 36 15.68 -11.02 6.00
N HIS A 37 14.37 -11.30 5.87
CA HIS A 37 13.83 -11.91 4.67
C HIS A 37 13.90 -10.92 3.49
N LYS A 38 14.63 -11.30 2.44
CA LYS A 38 14.85 -10.47 1.25
C LYS A 38 13.74 -10.59 0.21
N VAL A 39 13.08 -11.75 0.14
CA VAL A 39 12.00 -12.04 -0.80
C VAL A 39 10.79 -12.50 -0.02
N ILE A 40 9.66 -11.82 -0.22
CA ILE A 40 8.40 -12.08 0.47
C ILE A 40 7.29 -12.17 -0.58
N PHE A 41 6.57 -13.29 -0.60
CA PHE A 41 5.43 -13.50 -1.50
C PHE A 41 4.12 -13.22 -0.76
N ILE A 42 3.27 -12.37 -1.34
CA ILE A 42 1.94 -12.07 -0.81
C ILE A 42 0.90 -12.68 -1.76
N LYS A 43 0.19 -13.71 -1.30
CA LYS A 43 -0.95 -14.27 -2.03
C LYS A 43 -2.18 -13.40 -1.80
N GLY A 44 -2.65 -12.71 -2.84
CA GLY A 44 -3.84 -11.85 -2.75
C GLY A 44 -4.79 -12.02 -3.94
N VAL A 45 -6.04 -12.35 -3.66
CA VAL A 45 -7.10 -12.46 -4.69
C VAL A 45 -7.47 -11.09 -5.28
N CYS A 46 -8.20 -11.07 -6.39
CA CYS A 46 -8.67 -9.81 -6.98
C CYS A 46 -9.58 -9.05 -6.00
N GLY A 47 -9.55 -7.71 -6.03
CA GLY A 47 -10.39 -6.87 -5.18
C GLY A 47 -9.90 -6.67 -3.73
N THR A 48 -8.85 -7.36 -3.27
CA THR A 48 -8.38 -7.24 -1.86
C THR A 48 -7.56 -5.98 -1.56
N GLY A 49 -7.48 -5.03 -2.50
CA GLY A 49 -6.71 -3.79 -2.30
C GLY A 49 -5.19 -4.00 -2.20
N LYS A 50 -4.63 -4.92 -2.98
CA LYS A 50 -3.17 -5.19 -3.03
C LYS A 50 -2.31 -3.92 -3.18
N SER A 51 -2.74 -2.97 -4.00
CA SER A 51 -2.03 -1.70 -4.19
C SER A 51 -1.96 -0.85 -2.91
N ALA A 52 -3.05 -0.82 -2.14
CA ALA A 52 -3.09 -0.08 -0.87
C ALA A 52 -2.20 -0.72 0.20
N ILE A 53 -2.12 -2.06 0.21
CA ILE A 53 -1.16 -2.81 1.04
C ILE A 53 0.28 -2.43 0.65
N ALA A 54 0.61 -2.50 -0.65
CA ALA A 54 1.95 -2.19 -1.15
C ALA A 54 2.38 -0.75 -0.81
N LEU A 55 1.50 0.22 -0.99
CA LEU A 55 1.78 1.63 -0.65
C LEU A 55 1.99 1.84 0.85
N ASN A 56 1.21 1.16 1.70
CA ASN A 56 1.40 1.25 3.14
C ASN A 56 2.70 0.59 3.63
N ILE A 57 3.15 -0.47 2.96
CA ILE A 57 4.47 -1.06 3.20
C ILE A 57 5.56 -0.07 2.75
N ALA A 58 5.49 0.43 1.51
CA ALA A 58 6.45 1.38 0.95
C ALA A 58 6.61 2.63 1.84
N ARG A 59 5.49 3.18 2.32
CA ARG A 59 5.47 4.32 3.26
C ARG A 59 6.32 4.09 4.51
N LYS A 60 6.44 2.84 4.97
CA LYS A 60 7.22 2.47 6.17
C LYS A 60 8.67 2.10 5.88
N LEU A 61 9.00 1.80 4.62
CA LEU A 61 10.37 1.48 4.20
C LEU A 61 11.13 2.71 3.70
N GLY A 62 10.46 3.85 3.49
CA GLY A 62 11.07 5.08 3.02
C GLY A 62 11.02 5.18 1.50
N LYS A 63 12.18 5.27 0.84
CA LYS A 63 12.25 5.32 -0.64
C LYS A 63 12.02 3.91 -1.20
N THR A 64 11.03 3.77 -2.08
CA THR A 64 10.62 2.47 -2.62
C THR A 64 10.04 2.65 -4.02
N SER A 65 10.18 1.63 -4.86
CA SER A 65 9.56 1.54 -6.18
C SER A 65 8.49 0.47 -6.21
N ILE A 66 7.33 0.77 -6.80
CA ILE A 66 6.29 -0.22 -7.10
C ILE A 66 6.29 -0.43 -8.61
N VAL A 67 6.63 -1.64 -9.04
CA VAL A 67 6.71 -2.01 -10.46
C VAL A 67 5.41 -2.73 -10.86
N VAL A 68 4.82 -2.31 -11.98
CA VAL A 68 3.60 -2.90 -12.54
C VAL A 68 3.85 -3.36 -13.98
N PRO A 69 3.20 -4.44 -14.45
CA PRO A 69 3.55 -5.08 -15.72
C PRO A 69 3.04 -4.37 -16.98
N GLY A 70 2.39 -3.20 -16.88
CA GLY A 70 1.87 -2.53 -18.07
C GLY A 70 1.36 -1.10 -17.86
N LYS A 71 1.30 -0.34 -18.96
CA LYS A 71 0.90 1.09 -18.99
C LYS A 71 -0.50 1.34 -18.43
N ASN A 72 -1.45 0.42 -18.62
CA ASN A 72 -2.81 0.58 -18.10
C ASN A 72 -2.83 0.60 -16.56
N LEU A 73 -2.05 -0.30 -15.93
CA LEU A 73 -1.91 -0.33 -14.47
C LEU A 73 -1.13 0.88 -13.96
N GLN A 74 -0.11 1.32 -14.70
CA GLN A 74 0.64 2.54 -14.38
C GLN A 74 -0.28 3.77 -14.40
N THR A 75 -1.11 3.93 -15.43
CA THR A 75 -2.14 5.00 -15.53
C THR A 75 -3.15 4.90 -14.41
N GLN A 76 -3.58 3.69 -14.03
CA GLN A 76 -4.47 3.48 -12.89
C GLN A 76 -3.82 3.95 -11.59
N TYR A 77 -2.56 3.58 -11.33
CA TYR A 77 -1.82 4.05 -10.16
C TYR A 77 -1.71 5.58 -10.14
N LYS A 78 -1.43 6.19 -11.30
CA LYS A 78 -1.33 7.64 -11.44
C LYS A 78 -2.65 8.33 -11.08
N ARG A 79 -3.75 7.90 -11.70
CA ARG A 79 -5.08 8.45 -11.42
C ARG A 79 -5.47 8.27 -9.96
N ASP A 80 -5.32 7.05 -9.45
CA ASP A 80 -5.80 6.70 -8.13
C ASP A 80 -4.97 7.39 -7.03
N TYR A 81 -3.65 7.49 -7.16
CA TYR A 81 -2.76 7.92 -6.05
C TYR A 81 -2.03 9.25 -6.23
N GLU A 82 -2.06 9.88 -7.42
CA GLU A 82 -1.64 11.28 -7.58
C GLU A 82 -2.82 12.27 -7.45
N LYS A 83 -4.06 11.77 -7.42
CA LYS A 83 -5.27 12.61 -7.35
C LYS A 83 -6.19 12.24 -6.19
N GLU A 84 -6.91 11.13 -6.32
CA GLU A 84 -8.09 10.84 -5.48
C GLU A 84 -7.73 10.25 -4.11
N LYS A 85 -6.78 9.31 -4.09
CA LYS A 85 -6.32 8.62 -2.90
C LYS A 85 -4.94 9.09 -2.51
N TYR A 86 -4.69 9.17 -1.22
CA TYR A 86 -3.38 9.53 -0.70
C TYR A 86 -3.10 8.83 0.62
N LEU A 87 -1.82 8.77 0.96
CA LEU A 87 -1.34 8.32 2.24
C LEU A 87 -0.65 9.50 2.93
N LEU A 88 -0.73 9.58 4.25
CA LEU A 88 0.02 10.54 5.04
C LEU A 88 1.24 9.85 5.63
N LYS A 89 2.40 10.49 5.59
CA LYS A 89 3.59 10.09 6.35
C LYS A 89 3.35 10.28 7.86
N ASP A 90 4.31 9.85 8.68
CA ASP A 90 4.21 9.99 10.14
C ASP A 90 4.23 11.46 10.60
N ASN A 91 4.82 12.37 9.80
CA ASN A 91 4.77 13.82 10.00
C ASN A 91 3.50 14.49 9.45
N LYS A 92 2.46 13.70 9.08
CA LYS A 92 1.19 14.15 8.51
C LYS A 92 1.26 14.80 7.12
N GLU A 93 2.42 14.86 6.47
CA GLU A 93 2.51 15.27 5.07
C GLU A 93 1.99 14.18 4.13
N LYS A 94 1.46 14.56 2.97
CA LYS A 94 1.14 13.59 1.91
C LYS A 94 2.41 12.88 1.44
N LEU A 95 2.32 11.56 1.30
CA LEU A 95 3.37 10.75 0.69
C LEU A 95 3.53 11.20 -0.77
N LYS A 96 4.75 11.59 -1.14
CA LYS A 96 5.06 11.91 -2.54
C LYS A 96 5.08 10.60 -3.34
N ILE A 97 4.10 10.44 -4.21
CA ILE A 97 4.01 9.35 -5.17
C ILE A 97 4.22 9.97 -6.54
N SER A 98 5.13 9.41 -7.32
CA SER A 98 5.42 9.91 -8.66
C SER A 98 5.46 8.71 -9.59
N VAL A 99 4.66 8.77 -10.64
CA VAL A 99 4.62 7.75 -11.69
C VAL A 99 5.50 8.22 -12.85
N ILE A 100 6.63 7.55 -13.02
CA ILE A 100 7.62 7.75 -14.09
C ILE A 100 7.30 6.78 -15.22
#